data_AF-B6WR03-F1
#
_entry.id   AF-B6WR03-F1
#
_cell.length_a   1.000
_cell.length_b   1.000
_cell.length_c   1.000
_cell.angle_alpha   90.00
_cell.angle_beta   90.00
_cell.angle_gamma   90.00
#
_symmetry.space_group_name_H-M   'P 1'
#
loop_
_entity.id
_entity.type
_entity.pdbx_description
1 polymer ?
#
loop_
_entity_poly.entity_id
_entity_poly.type
_entity_poly.pdbx_seq_one_letter_code
_entity_poly.pdbx_strand_id
1 'polypeptide(L)'
;MDKLPIPAAEGARKSRQFVASHWRGDDRPRDEGKAALADDFGRFLARAGAEQRFTLSCMAFQDALSLDVERVRGCCIHVVRPDGRMIPFCLHNLTSTEGRMLYSQRLACGERKDDSI
;
A
#
# COMPACT_ATOMS: atom_id res chain seq x y z
N MET A 1 18.60 -21.66 -6.56
CA MET A 1 17.86 -21.68 -5.28
C MET A 1 16.45 -21.25 -5.57
N ASP A 2 15.51 -22.21 -5.62
CA ASP A 2 14.10 -21.93 -5.91
C ASP A 2 13.47 -21.17 -4.76
N LYS A 3 13.44 -19.84 -4.88
CA LYS A 3 12.68 -18.97 -3.99
C LYS A 3 11.22 -19.01 -4.40
N LEU A 4 10.47 -19.94 -3.82
CA LEU A 4 9.02 -19.93 -3.89
C LEU A 4 8.46 -18.65 -3.24
N PRO A 5 7.31 -18.13 -3.72
CA PRO A 5 6.61 -17.05 -3.05
C PRO A 5 6.31 -17.41 -1.60
N ILE A 6 6.37 -16.42 -0.71
CA ILE A 6 5.99 -16.67 0.69
C ILE A 6 4.47 -16.84 0.81
N PRO A 7 3.98 -17.62 1.77
CA PRO A 7 2.55 -17.69 2.04
C PRO A 7 1.95 -16.31 2.31
N ALA A 8 0.78 -16.02 1.73
CA ALA A 8 0.13 -14.71 1.85
C ALA A 8 -0.13 -14.31 3.32
N ALA A 9 -0.47 -15.27 4.19
CA ALA A 9 -0.66 -15.03 5.61
C ALA A 9 0.60 -14.48 6.30
N GLU A 10 1.77 -15.01 5.92
CA GLU A 10 3.07 -14.57 6.44
C GLU A 10 3.45 -13.19 5.90
N GLY A 11 3.21 -12.94 4.60
CA GLY A 11 3.39 -11.60 4.01
C GLY A 11 2.50 -10.55 4.69
N ALA A 12 1.24 -10.90 4.97
CA ALA A 12 0.30 -10.03 5.66
C ALA A 12 0.74 -9.74 7.11
N ARG A 13 1.26 -10.75 7.82
CA ARG A 13 1.83 -10.58 9.16
C ARG A 13 2.99 -9.59 9.15
N LYS A 14 3.96 -9.77 8.25
CA LYS A 14 5.12 -8.86 8.11
C LYS A 14 4.68 -7.44 7.76
N SER A 15 3.74 -7.29 6.82
CA SER A 15 3.23 -5.97 6.40
C SER A 15 2.52 -5.24 7.55
N ARG A 16 1.61 -5.93 8.27
CA ARG A 16 0.94 -5.36 9.45
C ARG A 16 1.93 -4.97 10.54
N GLN A 17 2.94 -5.80 10.79
CA GLN A 17 3.97 -5.51 11.79
C GLN A 17 4.81 -4.28 11.41
N PHE A 18 5.19 -4.15 10.13
CA PHE A 18 5.90 -2.99 9.62
C PHE A 18 5.08 -1.71 9.76
N VAL A 19 3.80 -1.72 9.35
CA VAL A 19 2.92 -0.56 9.53
C VAL A 19 2.78 -0.22 11.00
N ALA A 20 2.50 -1.21 11.84
CA ALA A 20 2.35 -1.01 13.27
C ALA A 20 3.63 -0.49 13.93
N SER A 21 4.84 -0.78 13.44
CA SER A 21 6.08 -0.25 14.02
C SER A 21 6.41 1.17 13.55
N HIS A 22 6.02 1.55 12.34
CA HIS A 22 6.36 2.85 11.73
C HIS A 22 5.26 3.90 11.91
N TRP A 23 4.01 3.48 12.10
CA TRP A 23 2.84 4.35 12.24
C TRP A 23 2.27 4.24 13.65
N ARG A 24 3.06 4.66 14.64
CA ARG A 24 2.64 4.74 16.04
C ARG A 24 2.45 6.20 16.44
N GLY A 25 1.42 6.44 17.24
CA GLY A 25 1.30 7.69 17.98
C GLY A 25 2.33 7.75 19.09
N ASP A 26 2.55 8.96 19.62
CA ASP A 26 3.25 9.12 20.87
C ASP A 26 2.36 8.62 22.02
N ASP A 27 2.72 7.49 22.61
CA ASP A 27 2.04 6.88 23.76
C ASP A 27 2.53 7.45 25.10
N ARG A 28 3.48 8.41 25.09
CA ARG A 28 3.95 9.03 26.32
C ARG A 28 2.78 9.73 27.02
N PRO A 29 2.61 9.54 28.34
CA PRO A 29 1.65 10.33 29.09
C PRO A 29 1.96 11.81 28.86
N ARG A 30 0.95 12.59 28.50
CA ARG A 30 1.09 14.03 28.31
C ARG A 30 1.64 14.59 29.62
N ASP A 31 2.80 15.23 29.56
CA ASP A 31 3.37 15.96 30.68
C ASP A 31 2.47 17.17 30.96
N GLU A 32 1.53 17.00 31.90
CA GLU A 32 0.53 18.00 32.28
C GLU A 32 1.19 19.34 32.68
N GLY A 33 2.43 19.28 33.20
CA GLY A 33 3.23 20.44 33.56
C GLY A 33 3.67 21.31 32.39
N LYS A 34 3.88 20.74 31.19
CA LYS A 34 4.19 21.50 29.96
C LYS A 34 2.95 22.06 29.28
N ALA A 35 1.81 21.40 29.44
CA ALA A 35 0.53 21.92 28.93
C ALA A 35 0.10 23.22 29.63
N ALA A 36 0.54 23.43 30.88
CA ALA A 36 0.35 24.67 31.63
C ALA A 36 1.25 25.83 31.15
N LEU A 37 2.32 25.55 30.41
CA LEU A 37 3.27 26.52 29.84
C LEU A 37 3.03 26.81 28.35
N ALA A 38 2.06 26.14 27.71
CA ALA A 38 1.70 26.36 26.31
C ALA A 38 0.66 27.47 26.20
N ASP A 39 0.84 28.38 25.24
CA ASP A 39 -0.17 29.36 24.86
C ASP A 39 -1.45 28.67 24.31
N ASP A 40 -2.52 29.45 24.14
CA ASP A 40 -3.80 28.93 23.65
C ASP A 40 -3.67 28.19 22.31
N PHE A 41 -2.75 28.64 21.45
CA PHE A 41 -2.49 28.03 20.15
C PHE A 41 -1.81 26.66 20.28
N GLY A 42 -0.78 26.53 21.13
CA GLY A 42 -0.12 25.27 21.43
C GLY A 42 -1.07 24.25 22.07
N ARG A 43 -1.97 24.71 22.93
CA ARG A 43 -3.01 23.85 23.53
C ARG A 43 -4.03 23.37 22.50
N PHE A 44 -4.44 24.23 21.57
CA PHE A 44 -5.29 23.87 20.44
C PHE A 44 -4.62 22.82 19.54
N LEU A 45 -3.38 23.04 19.12
CA LEU A 45 -2.63 22.07 18.30
C LEU A 45 -2.42 20.74 19.03
N ALA A 46 -2.14 20.78 20.33
CA ALA A 46 -2.01 19.56 21.13
C ALA A 46 -3.34 18.80 21.26
N ARG A 47 -4.49 19.48 21.23
CA ARG A 47 -5.81 18.85 21.29
C ARG A 47 -6.22 18.30 19.93
N ALA A 48 -6.17 19.14 18.89
CA ALA A 48 -6.50 18.76 17.52
C ALA A 48 -5.54 17.68 16.98
N GLY A 49 -4.23 17.81 17.22
CA GLY A 49 -3.22 16.88 16.71
C GLY A 49 -3.11 15.56 17.48
N ALA A 50 -3.47 15.52 18.77
CA ALA A 50 -3.42 14.29 19.57
C ALA A 50 -4.75 13.52 19.58
N GLU A 51 -5.88 14.21 19.59
CA GLU A 51 -7.21 13.59 19.75
C GLU A 51 -7.92 13.32 18.41
N GLN A 52 -7.48 13.97 17.31
CA GLN A 52 -8.11 13.86 15.98
C GLN A 52 -7.07 13.51 14.89
N ARG A 53 -6.38 12.38 15.04
CA ARG A 53 -5.39 11.93 14.05
C ARG A 53 -6.08 11.26 12.86
N PHE A 54 -5.92 11.86 11.67
CA PHE A 54 -6.25 11.22 10.40
C PHE A 54 -4.96 10.86 9.67
N THR A 55 -4.77 9.56 9.41
CA THR A 55 -3.55 9.04 8.79
C THR A 55 -3.80 8.72 7.33
N LEU A 56 -3.05 9.36 6.42
CA LEU A 56 -3.01 9.02 5.00
C LEU A 56 -1.67 8.37 4.67
N SER A 57 -1.71 7.16 4.11
CA SER A 57 -0.52 6.48 3.58
C SER A 57 -0.67 6.28 2.07
N CYS A 58 0.37 6.62 1.33
CA CYS A 58 0.45 6.37 -0.11
C CYS A 58 1.69 5.51 -0.40
N MET A 59 1.58 4.67 -1.43
CA MET A 59 2.65 3.78 -1.85
C MET A 59 2.85 3.93 -3.35
N ALA A 60 4.10 4.13 -3.79
CA ALA A 60 4.41 4.07 -5.21
C ALA A 60 4.28 2.63 -5.71
N PHE A 61 3.52 2.47 -6.79
CA PHE A 61 3.51 1.22 -7.56
C PHE A 61 4.65 1.21 -8.56
N GLN A 62 5.03 0.00 -8.96
CA GLN A 62 6.19 -0.25 -9.81
C GLN A 62 5.83 0.04 -11.27
N ASP A 63 6.86 0.26 -12.08
CA ASP A 63 6.77 0.33 -13.52
C ASP A 63 7.72 -0.70 -14.16
N ALA A 64 7.73 -0.78 -15.49
CA ALA A 64 8.55 -1.71 -16.26
C ALA A 64 10.07 -1.53 -16.05
N LEU A 65 10.52 -0.39 -15.54
CA LEU A 65 11.94 -0.07 -15.27
C LEU A 65 12.30 -0.21 -13.78
N SER A 66 11.32 -0.20 -12.87
CA SER A 66 11.51 -0.26 -11.42
C SER A 66 10.98 -1.55 -10.75
N LEU A 67 10.71 -2.58 -11.55
CA LEU A 67 10.17 -3.85 -11.07
C LEU A 67 11.15 -4.60 -10.14
N ASP A 68 10.76 -4.75 -8.89
CA ASP A 68 11.43 -5.58 -7.87
C ASP A 68 10.64 -6.88 -7.67
N VAL A 69 11.23 -7.99 -8.10
CA VAL A 69 10.66 -9.34 -8.06
C VAL A 69 10.51 -9.86 -6.63
N GLU A 70 11.40 -9.50 -5.70
CA GLU A 70 11.28 -9.95 -4.31
C GLU A 70 10.06 -9.29 -3.64
N ARG A 71 9.78 -8.02 -3.96
CA ARG A 71 8.54 -7.35 -3.54
C ARG A 71 7.29 -8.02 -4.12
N VAL A 72 7.34 -8.46 -5.38
CA VAL A 72 6.24 -9.21 -6.01
C VAL A 72 5.99 -10.54 -5.29
N ARG A 73 7.06 -11.29 -4.98
CA ARG A 73 6.99 -12.56 -4.24
C ARG A 73 6.45 -12.41 -2.81
N GLY A 74 6.61 -11.22 -2.22
CA GLY A 74 6.12 -10.88 -0.88
C GLY A 74 4.70 -10.28 -0.84
N CYS A 75 4.07 -10.03 -1.99
CA CYS A 75 2.76 -9.40 -2.04
C CYS A 75 1.69 -10.31 -1.43
N CYS A 76 1.02 -9.84 -0.38
CA CYS A 76 0.05 -10.64 0.37
C CYS A 76 -1.41 -10.42 -0.04
N ILE A 77 -1.65 -9.52 -1.00
CA ILE A 77 -2.97 -9.17 -1.52
C ILE A 77 -3.01 -9.39 -3.02
N HIS A 78 -4.09 -9.99 -3.50
CA HIS A 78 -4.23 -10.42 -4.89
C HIS A 78 -5.58 -9.99 -5.44
N VAL A 79 -5.60 -9.67 -6.73
CA VAL A 79 -6.82 -9.40 -7.50
C VAL A 79 -7.15 -10.67 -8.30
N VAL A 80 -8.38 -11.17 -8.13
CA VAL A 80 -8.88 -12.32 -8.89
C VAL A 80 -9.44 -11.82 -10.22
N ARG A 81 -8.98 -12.40 -11.32
CA ARG A 81 -9.53 -12.13 -12.66
C ARG A 81 -10.74 -13.01 -12.96
N PRO A 82 -11.60 -12.62 -13.93
CA PRO A 82 -12.72 -13.45 -14.37
C PRO A 82 -12.31 -14.84 -14.88
N ASP A 83 -11.09 -14.99 -15.37
CA ASP A 83 -10.52 -16.28 -15.82
C ASP A 83 -9.91 -17.12 -14.68
N GLY A 84 -10.09 -16.72 -13.42
CA GLY A 84 -9.62 -17.42 -12.24
C GLY A 84 -8.15 -17.16 -11.88
N ARG A 85 -7.40 -16.40 -12.68
CA ARG A 85 -6.01 -16.04 -12.34
C ARG A 85 -5.97 -15.08 -11.15
N MET A 86 -5.05 -15.32 -10.22
CA MET A 86 -4.74 -14.41 -9.11
C MET A 86 -3.52 -13.57 -9.45
N ILE A 87 -3.68 -12.25 -9.53
CA ILE A 87 -2.58 -11.32 -9.83
C ILE A 87 -2.18 -10.60 -8.53
N PRO A 88 -0.90 -10.63 -8.12
CA PRO A 88 -0.40 -9.82 -7.01
C PRO A 88 -0.79 -8.34 -7.19
N PHE A 89 -1.27 -7.69 -6.12
CA PHE A 89 -1.76 -6.30 -6.21
C PHE A 89 -0.70 -5.32 -6.70
N CYS A 90 0.57 -5.56 -6.39
CA CYS A 90 1.68 -4.77 -6.91
C CYS A 90 1.82 -4.88 -8.43
N LEU A 91 1.59 -6.07 -9.00
CA LEU A 91 1.58 -6.28 -10.45
C LEU A 91 0.30 -5.76 -11.10
N HIS A 92 -0.84 -5.84 -10.42
CA HIS A 92 -2.09 -5.29 -10.94
C HIS A 92 -1.98 -3.81 -11.29
N ASN A 93 -1.18 -3.07 -10.50
CA ASN A 93 -0.90 -1.64 -10.68
C ASN A 93 0.40 -1.36 -11.45
N LEU A 94 1.04 -2.37 -12.05
CA LEU A 94 2.27 -2.22 -12.83
C LEU A 94 2.01 -1.44 -14.13
N THR A 95 2.83 -0.43 -14.38
CA THR A 95 2.78 0.37 -15.61
C THR A 95 3.89 0.02 -16.60
N SER A 96 3.63 0.19 -17.89
CA SER A 96 4.64 0.12 -18.94
C SER A 96 5.54 1.35 -18.93
N THR A 97 6.59 1.34 -19.75
CA THR A 97 7.43 2.52 -20.03
C THR A 97 6.65 3.71 -20.60
N GLU A 98 5.46 3.47 -21.16
CA GLU A 98 4.53 4.48 -21.69
C GLU A 98 3.48 4.94 -20.66
N GLY A 99 3.58 4.47 -19.41
CA GLY A 99 2.62 4.81 -18.34
C GLY A 99 1.29 4.06 -18.43
N ARG A 100 1.17 3.02 -19.27
CA ARG A 100 -0.07 2.23 -19.41
C ARG A 100 -0.10 1.07 -18.42
N MET A 101 -1.24 0.84 -17.75
CA MET A 101 -1.41 -0.31 -16.85
C MET A 101 -1.36 -1.64 -17.63
N LEU A 102 -0.49 -2.56 -17.23
CA LEU A 102 -0.28 -3.83 -17.94
C LEU A 102 -1.33 -4.89 -17.60
N TYR A 103 -1.95 -4.81 -16.42
CA TYR A 103 -2.91 -5.81 -15.93
C TYR A 103 -4.29 -5.21 -15.63
N SER A 104 -4.70 -4.17 -16.39
CA SER A 104 -5.95 -3.45 -16.15
C SER A 104 -7.20 -4.32 -16.39
N GLN A 105 -8.28 -4.04 -15.65
CA GLN A 105 -9.58 -4.70 -15.85
C GLN A 105 -10.20 -4.40 -17.21
N ARG A 106 -9.79 -3.33 -17.91
CA ARG A 106 -10.30 -2.99 -19.23
C ARG A 106 -9.93 -4.04 -20.28
N LEU A 107 -8.80 -4.71 -20.11
CA LEU A 107 -8.38 -5.86 -20.94
C LEU A 107 -9.10 -7.17 -20.58
N ALA A 108 -9.97 -7.18 -19.56
CA ALA A 108 -10.74 -8.36 -19.15
C ALA A 108 -12.11 -8.46 -19.84
N CYS A 109 -12.67 -7.34 -20.30
CA CYS A 109 -13.78 -7.36 -21.26
C CYS A 109 -13.16 -7.49 -22.64
N GLY A 110 -13.21 -8.71 -23.20
CA GLY A 110 -12.50 -9.14 -24.40
C GLY A 110 -12.27 -8.03 -25.43
N GLU A 111 -11.01 -7.77 -25.72
CA GLU A 111 -10.63 -7.35 -27.06
C GLU A 111 -11.16 -8.44 -28.00
N ARG A 112 -12.35 -8.23 -28.56
CA ARG A 112 -12.68 -8.85 -29.83
C ARG A 112 -11.62 -8.33 -30.78
N LYS A 113 -10.66 -9.18 -31.13
CA LYS A 113 -9.86 -8.97 -32.34
C LYS A 113 -10.86 -8.79 -33.47
N ASP A 114 -10.96 -7.56 -33.96
CA ASP A 114 -11.60 -7.30 -35.23
C ASP A 114 -10.58 -7.74 -36.29
N ASP A 115 -10.58 -9.04 -36.59
CA ASP A 115 -9.91 -9.59 -37.75
C ASP A 115 -10.75 -9.19 -38.98
N SER A 116 -10.65 -7.92 -39.38
CA SER A 116 -11.28 -7.36 -40.58
C SER A 116 -10.21 -6.85 -41.55
N ILE A 117 -9.84 -7.77 -42.45
CA ILE A 117 -9.29 -7.65 -43.82
C ILE A 117 -7.88 -7.07 -44.05
#